data_AF-A0A938RXP6-F1
#
_entry.id   AF-A0A938RXP6-F1
#
_cell.length_a   1.000
_cell.length_b   1.000
_cell.length_c   1.000
_cell.angle_alpha   90.00
_cell.angle_beta   90.00
_cell.angle_gamma   90.00
#
_symmetry.space_group_name_H-M   'P 1'
#
loop_
_entity.id
_entity.type
_entity.pdbx_description
1 polymer ?
#
loop_
_entity_poly.entity_id
_entity_poly.type
_entity_poly.pdbx_seq_one_letter_code
_entity_poly.pdbx_strand_id
1 'polypeptide(L)'
;MLLTDFHDELVAIVFGLLAGILAILTGTLLHHGWIARRMRADAIRASTLLPLVCAWICDPARCEPTLDEIRASDRRRILPMLIQLALDLRGDESARIGELAVAIGLADAESRRLRSWRVTARAEAAKNLGLLRVRSALPALLRLVKTDPHFEVRHAGAWALGA
;
A
#
# COMPACT_ATOMS: atom_id res chain seq x y z
N MET A 1 -24.19 49.55 29.84
CA MET A 1 -24.03 48.20 30.40
C MET A 1 -24.34 47.13 29.36
N LEU A 2 -25.54 47.08 28.77
CA LEU A 2 -25.87 46.08 27.72
C LEU A 2 -24.95 46.09 26.46
N LEU A 3 -24.39 47.24 26.09
CA LEU A 3 -23.53 47.35 24.90
C LEU A 3 -22.10 46.82 25.12
N THR A 4 -21.60 46.82 26.36
CA THR A 4 -20.25 46.33 26.69
C THR A 4 -20.24 44.80 26.77
N ASP A 5 -21.31 44.21 27.32
CA ASP A 5 -21.43 42.75 27.43
C ASP A 5 -21.50 42.07 26.05
N PHE A 6 -22.23 42.67 25.10
CA PHE A 6 -22.32 42.15 23.73
C PHE A 6 -20.97 42.21 22.97
N HIS A 7 -20.16 43.23 23.25
CA HIS A 7 -18.84 43.37 22.64
C HIS A 7 -17.88 42.28 23.15
N ASP A 8 -17.91 41.97 24.45
CA ASP A 8 -17.03 40.96 25.04
C ASP A 8 -17.39 39.54 24.58
N GLU A 9 -18.68 39.22 24.41
CA GLU A 9 -19.11 37.95 23.82
C GLU A 9 -18.66 37.79 22.37
N LEU A 10 -18.80 38.84 21.55
CA LEU A 10 -18.32 38.83 20.16
C LEU A 10 -16.80 38.63 20.08
N VAL A 11 -16.05 39.33 20.92
CA VAL A 11 -14.59 39.20 20.99
C VAL A 11 -14.19 37.77 21.37
N ALA A 12 -14.84 37.17 22.38
CA ALA A 12 -14.57 35.79 22.79
C ALA A 12 -14.84 34.78 21.67
N ILE A 13 -15.95 34.94 20.93
CA ILE A 13 -16.29 34.08 19.79
C ILE A 13 -15.25 34.21 18.68
N VAL A 14 -14.84 35.43 18.33
CA VAL A 14 -13.83 35.68 17.28
C VAL A 14 -12.49 35.05 17.66
N PHE A 15 -12.03 35.21 18.90
CA PHE A 15 -10.78 34.58 19.37
C PHE A 15 -10.87 33.05 19.37
N GLY A 16 -12.01 32.47 19.77
CA GLY A 16 -12.23 31.03 19.71
C GLY A 16 -12.15 30.47 18.29
N LEU A 17 -12.77 31.16 17.33
CA LEU A 17 -12.71 30.77 15.91
C LEU A 17 -11.29 30.88 15.35
N LEU A 18 -10.58 31.98 15.64
CA LEU A 18 -9.19 32.18 15.21
C LEU A 18 -8.26 31.09 15.77
N ALA A 19 -8.41 30.76 17.06
CA ALA A 19 -7.63 29.68 17.68
C ALA A 19 -7.94 28.31 17.04
N GLY A 20 -9.21 28.03 16.75
CA GLY A 20 -9.62 26.80 16.06
C GLY A 20 -9.01 26.68 14.66
N ILE A 21 -9.06 27.75 13.87
CA ILE A 21 -8.46 27.80 12.52
C ILE A 21 -6.95 27.59 12.59
N LEU A 22 -6.27 28.24 13.54
CA LEU A 22 -4.83 28.10 13.73
C LEU A 22 -4.44 26.67 14.14
N ALA A 23 -5.22 26.02 15.00
CA ALA A 23 -5.01 24.63 15.39
C ALA A 23 -5.17 23.67 14.20
N ILE A 24 -6.18 23.87 13.35
CA ILE A 24 -6.38 23.08 12.13
C ILE A 24 -5.21 23.27 11.17
N LEU A 25 -4.80 24.53 10.90
CA LEU A 25 -3.68 24.84 10.00
C LEU A 25 -2.35 24.26 10.49
N THR A 26 -2.05 24.37 11.77
CA THR A 26 -0.83 23.78 12.34
C THR A 26 -0.87 22.25 12.29
N GLY A 27 -2.02 21.64 12.57
CA GLY A 27 -2.23 20.21 12.43
C GLY A 27 -2.02 19.71 11.00
N THR A 28 -2.58 20.39 10.00
CA THR A 28 -2.41 20.01 8.58
C THR A 28 -0.98 20.19 8.10
N LEU A 29 -0.29 21.27 8.49
CA LEU A 29 1.12 21.48 8.15
C LEU A 29 2.03 20.42 8.77
N LEU A 30 1.82 20.06 10.04
CA LEU A 30 2.57 18.98 10.69
C LEU A 30 2.30 17.63 10.01
N HIS A 31 1.05 17.36 9.63
CA HIS A 31 0.67 16.16 8.91
C HIS A 31 1.34 16.07 7.53
N HIS A 32 1.30 17.15 6.74
CA HIS A 32 1.99 17.22 5.45
C HIS A 32 3.51 17.10 5.59
N GLY A 33 4.09 17.74 6.61
CA GLY A 33 5.52 17.61 6.92
C GLY A 33 5.91 16.18 7.29
N TRP A 34 5.08 15.49 8.05
CA TRP A 34 5.29 14.08 8.40
C TRP A 34 5.17 13.18 7.17
N ILE A 35 4.17 13.39 6.32
CA ILE A 35 4.03 12.68 5.03
C ILE A 35 5.28 12.91 4.16
N ALA A 36 5.71 14.17 4.01
CA ALA A 36 6.86 14.51 3.18
C ALA A 36 8.17 13.92 3.73
N ARG A 37 8.38 13.94 5.05
CA ARG A 37 9.53 13.28 5.69
C ARG A 37 9.52 11.78 5.48
N ARG A 38 8.35 11.15 5.59
CA ARG A 38 8.16 9.73 5.33
C ARG A 38 8.45 9.39 3.87
N MET A 39 7.95 10.19 2.94
CA MET A 39 8.24 10.06 1.50
C MET A 39 9.74 10.17 1.20
N ARG A 40 10.48 11.09 1.83
CA ARG A 40 11.94 11.20 1.63
C ARG A 40 12.69 9.99 2.16
N ALA A 41 12.36 9.52 3.37
CA ALA A 41 12.99 8.33 3.95
C ALA A 41 12.68 7.06 3.13
N ASP A 42 11.46 6.96 2.61
CA ASP A 42 11.05 5.87 1.73
C ASP A 42 11.71 5.96 0.36
N ALA A 43 11.90 7.16 -0.22
CA ALA A 43 12.60 7.37 -1.48
C ALA A 43 14.09 6.95 -1.41
N ILE A 44 14.78 7.27 -0.32
CA ILE A 44 16.18 6.85 -0.12
C ILE A 44 16.28 5.32 -0.08
N ARG A 45 15.41 4.63 0.67
CA ARG A 45 15.44 3.16 0.74
C ARG A 45 14.97 2.50 -0.56
N ALA A 46 13.98 3.08 -1.23
CA ALA A 46 13.52 2.62 -2.54
C ALA A 46 14.66 2.68 -3.57
N SER A 47 15.48 3.75 -3.53
CA SER A 47 16.64 3.88 -4.42
C SER A 47 17.69 2.77 -4.24
N THR A 48 17.77 2.16 -3.05
CA THR A 48 18.67 1.03 -2.77
C THR A 48 18.04 -0.31 -3.18
N LEU A 49 16.73 -0.47 -2.98
CA LEU A 49 16.03 -1.73 -3.22
C LEU A 49 15.67 -1.93 -4.70
N LEU A 50 15.38 -0.86 -5.43
CA LEU A 50 14.94 -0.94 -6.83
C LEU A 50 16.01 -1.57 -7.74
N PRO A 51 17.30 -1.21 -7.68
CA PRO A 51 18.33 -1.88 -8.48
C PRO A 51 18.44 -3.37 -8.18
N LEU A 52 18.30 -3.78 -6.91
CA LEU A 52 18.33 -5.19 -6.52
C LEU A 52 17.13 -5.96 -7.09
N VAL A 53 15.93 -5.37 -7.01
CA VAL A 53 14.71 -5.94 -7.58
C VAL A 53 14.84 -6.06 -9.10
N CYS A 54 15.32 -5.03 -9.78
CA CYS A 54 15.54 -5.07 -11.23
C CYS A 54 16.61 -6.09 -11.63
N ALA A 55 17.74 -6.14 -10.90
CA ALA A 55 18.80 -7.11 -11.14
C ALA A 55 18.28 -8.55 -11.02
N TRP A 56 17.46 -8.82 -9.99
CA TRP A 56 16.84 -10.13 -9.82
C TRP A 56 15.85 -10.47 -10.94
N ILE A 57 15.00 -9.52 -11.35
CA ILE A 57 14.05 -9.74 -12.46
C ILE A 57 14.79 -10.04 -13.77
N CYS A 58 15.92 -9.37 -14.02
CA CYS A 58 16.73 -9.59 -15.22
C CYS A 58 17.46 -10.95 -15.19
N ASP A 59 18.15 -11.26 -14.09
CA ASP A 59 18.88 -12.51 -13.92
C ASP A 59 18.85 -12.98 -12.44
N PRO A 60 17.88 -13.84 -12.08
CA PRO A 60 17.74 -14.31 -10.71
C PRO A 60 18.90 -15.23 -10.29
N ALA A 61 19.63 -15.84 -11.23
CA ALA A 61 20.75 -16.74 -10.94
C ALA A 61 22.04 -15.98 -10.59
N ARG A 62 22.14 -14.69 -10.95
CA ARG A 62 23.32 -13.85 -10.70
C ARG A 62 23.15 -12.85 -9.55
N CYS A 63 21.99 -12.85 -8.89
CA CYS A 63 21.68 -11.85 -7.88
C CYS A 63 22.22 -12.28 -6.50
N GLU A 64 23.43 -11.85 -6.17
CA GLU A 64 23.92 -11.75 -4.78
C GLU A 64 23.73 -10.28 -4.32
N PRO A 65 23.16 -10.01 -3.13
CA PRO A 65 22.79 -10.92 -2.06
C PRO A 65 21.44 -11.64 -2.26
N THR A 66 21.29 -12.80 -1.60
CA THR A 66 20.06 -13.60 -1.56
C THR A 66 18.93 -12.80 -0.91
N LEU A 67 17.78 -12.74 -1.58
CA LEU A 67 16.60 -12.00 -1.15
C LEU A 67 15.99 -12.48 0.19
N ASP A 68 16.51 -13.56 0.76
CA ASP A 68 16.15 -14.11 2.08
C ASP A 68 16.40 -13.11 3.21
N GLU A 69 17.29 -12.13 3.01
CA GLU A 69 17.57 -11.08 4.00
C GLU A 69 16.51 -9.95 4.04
N ILE A 70 15.54 -9.96 3.11
CA ILE A 70 14.52 -8.91 3.05
C ILE A 70 13.59 -9.02 4.26
N ARG A 71 13.71 -8.05 5.17
CA ARG A 71 12.89 -7.98 6.37
C ARG A 71 11.42 -7.81 6.02
N ALA A 72 10.54 -8.27 6.92
CA ALA A 72 9.09 -8.11 6.76
C ALA A 72 8.64 -6.65 6.55
N SER A 73 9.37 -5.69 7.12
CA SER A 73 9.12 -4.25 6.92
C SER A 73 9.42 -3.80 5.49
N ASP A 74 10.42 -4.37 4.85
CA ASP A 74 10.86 -3.98 3.52
C ASP A 74 9.95 -4.58 2.45
N ARG A 75 9.38 -5.76 2.69
CA ARG A 75 8.33 -6.35 1.85
C ARG A 75 7.13 -5.42 1.62
N ARG A 76 6.68 -4.72 2.67
CA ARG A 76 5.61 -3.72 2.55
C ARG A 76 5.99 -2.52 1.70
N ARG A 77 7.29 -2.16 1.67
CA ARG A 77 7.80 -1.06 0.83
C ARG A 77 8.04 -1.51 -0.61
N ILE A 78 8.40 -2.78 -0.80
CA ILE A 78 8.65 -3.38 -2.11
C ILE A 78 7.35 -3.63 -2.86
N LEU A 79 6.26 -3.96 -2.17
CA LEU A 79 4.97 -4.27 -2.79
C LEU A 79 4.49 -3.20 -3.79
N PRO A 80 4.42 -1.89 -3.44
CA PRO A 80 4.06 -0.85 -4.42
C PRO A 80 4.99 -0.79 -5.63
N MET A 81 6.30 -1.01 -5.45
CA MET A 81 7.27 -1.01 -6.54
C MET A 81 7.05 -2.19 -7.48
N LEU A 82 6.82 -3.40 -6.94
CA LEU A 82 6.51 -4.57 -7.74
C LEU A 82 5.18 -4.45 -8.47
N ILE A 83 4.17 -3.85 -7.84
CA ILE A 83 2.89 -3.58 -8.51
C ILE A 83 3.10 -2.63 -9.68
N GLN A 84 3.86 -1.55 -9.49
CA GLN A 84 4.15 -0.59 -10.56
C GLN A 84 4.90 -1.28 -11.71
N LEU A 85 5.95 -2.05 -11.40
CA LEU A 85 6.69 -2.82 -12.39
C LEU A 85 5.81 -3.85 -13.11
N ALA A 86 4.87 -4.49 -12.42
CA ALA A 86 3.97 -5.46 -13.03
C ALA A 86 2.96 -4.84 -14.00
N LEU A 87 2.64 -3.55 -13.80
CA LEU A 87 1.82 -2.77 -14.74
C LEU A 87 2.63 -2.31 -15.95
N ASP A 88 3.91 -1.97 -15.74
CA ASP A 88 4.78 -1.43 -16.78
C ASP A 88 5.38 -2.55 -17.68
N LEU A 89 5.62 -3.74 -17.13
CA LEU A 89 6.26 -4.87 -17.81
C LEU A 89 5.24 -5.88 -18.36
N ARG A 90 5.55 -6.52 -19.50
CA ARG A 90 4.69 -7.52 -20.17
C ARG A 90 5.43 -8.83 -20.42
N GLY A 91 4.69 -9.90 -20.65
CA GLY A 91 5.26 -11.22 -20.97
C GLY A 91 6.06 -11.83 -19.82
N ASP A 92 7.23 -12.40 -20.15
CA ASP A 92 8.05 -13.18 -19.22
C ASP A 92 8.56 -12.36 -18.03
N GLU A 93 8.85 -11.08 -18.21
CA GLU A 93 9.30 -10.19 -17.12
C GLU A 93 8.23 -10.02 -16.05
N SER A 94 6.96 -9.94 -16.45
CA SER A 94 5.83 -9.87 -15.53
C SER A 94 5.61 -11.18 -14.77
N ALA A 95 5.88 -12.34 -15.40
CA ALA A 95 5.84 -13.63 -14.72
C ALA A 95 6.92 -13.73 -13.63
N ARG A 96 8.13 -13.20 -13.91
CA ARG A 96 9.23 -13.15 -12.93
C ARG A 96 8.89 -12.27 -11.73
N ILE A 97 8.06 -11.24 -11.86
CA ILE A 97 7.59 -10.47 -10.69
C ILE A 97 6.77 -11.35 -9.74
N GLY A 98 5.95 -12.25 -10.27
CA GLY A 98 5.20 -13.21 -9.46
C GLY A 98 6.11 -14.20 -8.74
N GLU A 99 7.14 -14.70 -9.43
CA GLU A 99 8.17 -15.56 -8.84
C GLU A 99 8.94 -14.83 -7.74
N LEU A 100 9.33 -13.57 -7.97
CA LEU A 100 9.97 -12.72 -6.97
C LEU A 100 9.08 -12.54 -5.75
N ALA A 101 7.79 -12.23 -5.96
CA ALA A 101 6.84 -12.04 -4.89
C ALA A 101 6.66 -13.31 -4.04
N VAL A 102 6.75 -14.49 -4.65
CA VAL A 102 6.78 -15.78 -3.94
C VAL A 102 8.09 -15.95 -3.18
N ALA A 103 9.24 -15.76 -3.84
CA ALA A 103 10.56 -15.94 -3.26
C ALA A 103 10.76 -15.10 -2.00
N ILE A 104 10.32 -13.84 -2.01
CA ILE A 104 10.44 -12.96 -0.83
C ILE A 104 9.32 -13.17 0.19
N GLY A 105 8.36 -14.07 -0.03
CA GLY A 105 7.24 -14.33 0.87
C GLY A 105 6.17 -13.23 0.90
N LEU A 106 6.14 -12.36 -0.13
CA LEU A 106 5.12 -11.32 -0.28
C LEU A 106 3.77 -11.94 -0.69
N ALA A 107 3.80 -12.95 -1.56
CA ALA A 107 2.64 -13.75 -1.93
C ALA A 107 1.90 -14.34 -0.71
N ASP A 108 2.65 -14.89 0.25
CA ASP A 108 2.08 -15.43 1.49
C ASP A 108 1.50 -14.33 2.39
N ALA A 109 2.16 -13.17 2.43
CA ALA A 109 1.67 -12.02 3.20
C ALA A 109 0.32 -11.52 2.67
N GLU A 110 0.18 -11.38 1.35
CA GLU A 110 -1.08 -10.98 0.72
C GLU A 110 -2.14 -12.11 0.81
N SER A 111 -1.74 -13.37 0.68
CA SER A 111 -2.65 -14.51 0.89
C SER A 111 -3.22 -14.56 2.31
N ARG A 112 -2.43 -14.20 3.33
CA ARG A 112 -2.94 -14.03 4.71
C ARG A 112 -3.94 -12.88 4.81
N ARG A 113 -3.73 -11.77 4.08
CA ARG A 113 -4.63 -10.61 4.08
C ARG A 113 -5.99 -10.92 3.45
N LEU A 114 -6.10 -11.92 2.57
CA LEU A 114 -7.40 -12.42 2.10
C LEU A 114 -8.32 -12.91 3.23
N ARG A 115 -7.80 -13.17 4.43
CA ARG A 115 -8.58 -13.54 5.62
C ARG A 115 -8.79 -12.39 6.61
N SER A 116 -8.49 -11.15 6.20
CA SER A 116 -8.68 -9.99 7.07
C SER A 116 -10.15 -9.77 7.39
N TRP A 117 -10.44 -9.32 8.61
CA TRP A 117 -11.78 -8.85 8.98
C TRP A 117 -12.19 -7.61 8.16
N ARG A 118 -11.22 -6.80 7.72
CA ARG A 118 -11.45 -5.60 6.92
C ARG A 118 -11.74 -5.97 5.47
N VAL A 119 -12.93 -5.61 5.00
CA VAL A 119 -13.38 -5.80 3.60
C VAL A 119 -12.37 -5.20 2.62
N THR A 120 -11.96 -3.95 2.85
CA THR A 120 -10.99 -3.25 2.01
C THR A 120 -9.66 -3.98 1.91
N ALA A 121 -9.15 -4.52 3.03
CA ALA A 121 -7.88 -5.24 3.05
C ALA A 121 -7.94 -6.56 2.27
N ARG A 122 -9.08 -7.27 2.28
CA ARG A 122 -9.28 -8.48 1.46
C ARG A 122 -9.34 -8.15 -0.03
N ALA A 123 -10.08 -7.09 -0.39
CA ALA A 123 -10.19 -6.64 -1.78
C ALA A 123 -8.84 -6.17 -2.34
N GLU A 124 -8.09 -5.36 -1.58
CA GLU A 124 -6.72 -4.95 -1.94
C GLU A 124 -5.79 -6.14 -2.12
N ALA A 125 -5.82 -7.10 -1.19
CA ALA A 125 -4.97 -8.27 -1.28
C ALA A 125 -5.30 -9.14 -2.50
N ALA A 126 -6.58 -9.28 -2.85
CA ALA A 126 -6.99 -9.97 -4.07
C ALA A 126 -6.41 -9.27 -5.32
N LYS A 127 -6.53 -7.93 -5.40
CA LYS A 127 -5.95 -7.14 -6.49
C LYS A 127 -4.43 -7.29 -6.57
N ASN A 128 -3.75 -7.19 -5.43
CA ASN A 128 -2.29 -7.32 -5.37
C ASN A 128 -1.83 -8.68 -5.88
N LEU A 129 -2.49 -9.78 -5.48
CA LEU A 129 -2.15 -11.12 -5.95
C LEU A 129 -2.38 -11.29 -7.47
N GLY A 130 -3.41 -10.66 -8.03
CA GLY A 130 -3.66 -10.62 -9.48
C GLY A 130 -2.61 -9.80 -10.22
N LEU A 131 -2.30 -8.59 -9.75
CA LEU A 131 -1.26 -7.72 -10.32
C LEU A 131 0.12 -8.39 -10.32
N LEU A 132 0.45 -9.06 -9.22
CA LEU A 132 1.69 -9.83 -9.10
C LEU A 132 1.65 -11.17 -9.84
N ARG A 133 0.53 -11.54 -10.47
CA ARG A 133 0.35 -12.80 -11.22
C ARG A 133 0.78 -14.06 -10.46
N VAL A 134 0.47 -14.08 -9.17
CA VAL A 134 0.88 -15.17 -8.27
C VAL A 134 0.00 -16.40 -8.52
N ARG A 135 0.51 -17.36 -9.31
CA ARG A 135 -0.23 -18.58 -9.66
C ARG A 135 -0.63 -19.43 -8.45
N SER A 136 0.20 -19.46 -7.40
CA SER A 136 -0.11 -20.19 -6.16
C SER A 136 -1.32 -19.61 -5.41
N ALA A 137 -1.74 -18.38 -5.71
CA ALA A 137 -2.92 -17.75 -5.11
C ALA A 137 -4.25 -18.16 -5.77
N LEU A 138 -4.23 -18.81 -6.94
CA LEU A 138 -5.43 -19.16 -7.71
C LEU A 138 -6.50 -19.90 -6.88
N PRO A 139 -6.17 -20.94 -6.07
CA PRO A 139 -7.18 -21.63 -5.27
C PRO A 139 -7.83 -20.73 -4.22
N ALA A 140 -7.06 -19.79 -3.64
CA ALA A 140 -7.56 -18.85 -2.64
C ALA A 140 -8.46 -17.80 -3.28
N LEU A 141 -8.08 -17.26 -4.44
CA LEU A 141 -8.88 -16.30 -5.21
C LEU A 141 -10.19 -16.92 -5.69
N LEU A 142 -10.16 -18.15 -6.22
CA LEU A 142 -11.38 -18.88 -6.63
C LEU A 142 -12.35 -19.09 -5.47
N ARG A 143 -11.85 -19.45 -4.30
CA ARG A 143 -12.68 -19.57 -3.09
C ARG A 143 -13.31 -18.23 -2.73
N LEU A 144 -12.50 -17.17 -2.71
CA LEU A 144 -12.92 -15.82 -2.36
C LEU A 144 -14.03 -15.31 -3.30
N VAL A 145 -13.93 -15.56 -4.60
CA VAL A 145 -15.00 -15.24 -5.57
C VAL A 145 -16.30 -15.96 -5.27
N LYS A 146 -16.25 -17.21 -4.80
CA LYS A 146 -17.45 -18.02 -4.53
C LYS A 146 -18.09 -17.71 -3.18
N THR A 147 -17.28 -17.39 -2.16
CA THR A 147 -17.73 -17.43 -0.77
C THR A 147 -17.67 -16.09 -0.03
N ASP A 148 -16.96 -15.06 -0.52
CA ASP A 148 -16.88 -13.80 0.23
C ASP A 148 -18.26 -13.11 0.24
N PRO A 149 -18.76 -12.67 1.41
CA PRO A 149 -20.07 -12.02 1.50
C PRO A 149 -20.12 -10.67 0.76
N HIS A 150 -18.99 -9.99 0.60
CA HIS A 150 -18.96 -8.64 0.04
C HIS A 150 -18.71 -8.67 -1.47
N PHE A 151 -19.61 -8.03 -2.22
CA PHE A 151 -19.52 -7.95 -3.69
C PHE A 151 -18.17 -7.41 -4.17
N GLU A 152 -17.69 -6.33 -3.56
CA GLU A 152 -16.42 -5.67 -3.90
C GLU A 152 -15.21 -6.59 -3.76
N VAL A 153 -15.22 -7.52 -2.79
CA VAL A 153 -14.17 -8.52 -2.62
C VAL A 153 -14.28 -9.60 -3.71
N ARG A 154 -15.49 -10.12 -3.98
CA ARG A 154 -15.71 -11.09 -5.08
C ARG A 154 -15.30 -10.51 -6.43
N HIS A 155 -15.66 -9.25 -6.69
CA HIS A 155 -15.28 -8.53 -7.91
C HIS A 155 -13.76 -8.40 -8.04
N ALA A 156 -13.07 -8.00 -6.96
CA ALA A 156 -11.61 -7.95 -6.95
C ALA A 156 -10.97 -9.32 -7.20
N GLY A 157 -11.54 -10.39 -6.62
CA GLY A 157 -11.10 -11.76 -6.87
C GLY A 157 -11.30 -12.19 -8.34
N ALA A 158 -12.45 -11.88 -8.92
CA ALA A 158 -12.75 -12.23 -10.31
C ALA A 158 -11.83 -11.47 -11.29
N TRP A 159 -11.60 -10.18 -11.03
CA TRP A 159 -10.62 -9.39 -11.78
C TRP A 159 -9.21 -9.99 -11.69
N ALA A 160 -8.78 -10.36 -10.48
CA ALA A 160 -7.45 -10.93 -10.25
C ALA A 160 -7.22 -12.28 -10.95
N LEU A 161 -8.29 -13.06 -11.17
CA LEU A 161 -8.22 -14.31 -11.92
C LEU A 161 -8.06 -14.11 -13.43
N GLY A 162 -8.35 -12.92 -13.95
CA GLY A 162 -8.22 -12.58 -15.38
C GLY A 162 -7.03 -11.67 -15.73
N ALA A 163 -6.22 -11.27 -14.75
CA ALA A 163 -5.07 -10.37 -14.91
C ALA A 163 -3.79 -11.11 -15.36
#